data_AF-A0A1B6C5B2-F1
#
_entry.id   AF-A0A1B6C5B2-F1
#
_cell.length_a   1.000
_cell.length_b   1.000
_cell.length_c   1.000
_cell.angle_alpha   90.00
_cell.angle_beta   90.00
_cell.angle_gamma   90.00
#
_symmetry.space_group_name_H-M   'P 1'
#
loop_
_entity.id
_entity.type
_entity.pdbx_description
1 polymer ?
#
loop_
_entity_poly.entity_id
_entity_poly.type
_entity_poly.pdbx_seq_one_letter_code
_entity_poly.pdbx_strand_id
1 'polypeptide(L)'
;MLRPIFDVYMIAFRQLHRLLSNHITEKDIVQVIMGTVEKELRENKIEYGESMSVDTIKNALKLLEKWTVVDSYNKQRVKYYSLGERFDDEPSLNEVISRIERFN
;
A
#
# COMPACT_ATOMS: atom_id res chain seq x y z
N MET A 1 -15.34 -8.61 -11.52
CA MET A 1 -14.77 -9.52 -10.48
C MET A 1 -13.42 -9.07 -9.92
N LEU A 2 -12.69 -8.10 -10.51
CA LEU A 2 -11.38 -7.65 -10.00
C LEU A 2 -11.43 -6.40 -9.09
N ARG A 3 -12.58 -5.72 -9.04
CA ARG A 3 -12.76 -4.44 -8.33
C ARG A 3 -12.32 -4.48 -6.85
N PRO A 4 -12.66 -5.51 -6.05
CA PRO A 4 -12.25 -5.58 -4.65
C PRO A 4 -10.73 -5.62 -4.44
N ILE A 5 -10.03 -6.35 -5.33
CA ILE A 5 -8.57 -6.46 -5.29
C ILE A 5 -7.95 -5.12 -5.68
N PHE A 6 -8.52 -4.46 -6.68
CA PHE A 6 -8.06 -3.16 -7.13
C PHE A 6 -8.20 -2.09 -6.04
N ASP A 7 -9.31 -2.08 -5.30
CA ASP A 7 -9.55 -1.15 -4.20
C ASP A 7 -8.50 -1.29 -3.08
N VAL A 8 -8.15 -2.53 -2.69
CA VAL A 8 -7.07 -2.78 -1.72
C VAL A 8 -5.73 -2.24 -2.21
N TYR A 9 -5.41 -2.49 -3.48
CA TYR A 9 -4.15 -2.08 -4.06
C TYR A 9 -4.08 -0.55 -4.08
N MET A 10 -5.18 0.11 -4.42
CA MET A 10 -5.27 1.56 -4.39
C MET A 10 -5.09 2.12 -2.98
N ILE A 11 -5.76 1.54 -1.99
CA ILE A 11 -5.62 1.95 -0.59
C ILE A 11 -4.17 1.75 -0.12
N ALA A 12 -3.56 0.61 -0.43
CA ALA A 12 -2.16 0.33 -0.11
C ALA A 12 -1.22 1.35 -0.76
N PHE A 13 -1.48 1.75 -2.01
CA PHE A 13 -0.66 2.72 -2.73
C PHE A 13 -0.80 4.13 -2.15
N ARG A 14 -1.99 4.52 -1.71
CA ARG A 14 -2.19 5.78 -0.97
C ARG A 14 -1.49 5.79 0.38
N GLN A 15 -1.29 4.63 1.03
CA GLN A 15 -0.53 4.56 2.27
C GLN A 15 0.98 4.75 2.07
N LEU A 16 1.49 4.77 0.83
CA LEU A 16 2.91 5.03 0.55
C LEU A 16 3.39 6.41 1.02
N HIS A 17 2.49 7.40 1.13
CA HIS A 17 2.83 8.70 1.72
C HIS A 17 3.41 8.59 3.13
N ARG A 18 3.07 7.53 3.87
CA ARG A 18 3.60 7.28 5.21
C ARG A 18 5.05 6.79 5.22
N LEU A 19 5.56 6.38 4.06
CA LEU A 19 6.94 5.94 3.87
C LEU A 19 7.87 7.09 3.46
N LEU A 20 7.35 8.30 3.19
CA LEU A 20 8.17 9.47 2.87
C LEU A 20 9.16 9.74 4.00
N SER A 21 10.46 9.65 3.69
CA SER A 21 11.56 9.80 4.65
C SER A 21 11.45 8.91 5.90
N ASN A 22 10.70 7.82 5.84
CA ASN A 22 10.39 6.96 6.99
C ASN A 22 10.52 5.47 6.66
N HIS A 23 10.66 4.68 7.72
CA HIS A 23 10.68 3.23 7.67
C HIS A 23 9.55 2.68 8.53
N ILE A 24 8.77 1.76 8.00
CA ILE A 24 7.66 1.14 8.72
C ILE A 24 7.83 -0.38 8.72
N THR A 25 7.39 -1.05 9.79
CA THR A 25 7.40 -2.52 9.79
C THR A 25 6.28 -3.05 8.89
N GLU A 26 6.45 -4.25 8.33
CA GLU A 26 5.39 -4.96 7.60
C GLU A 26 4.10 -5.07 8.43
N LYS A 27 4.25 -5.34 9.73
CA LYS A 27 3.12 -5.47 10.64
C LYS A 27 2.34 -4.15 10.74
N ASP A 28 3.03 -3.04 10.94
CA ASP A 28 2.38 -1.75 11.16
C ASP A 28 1.71 -1.24 9.88
N ILE A 29 2.37 -1.36 8.71
CA ILE A 29 1.75 -0.94 7.44
C ILE A 29 0.53 -1.80 7.10
N VAL A 30 0.57 -3.12 7.34
CA VAL A 30 -0.59 -4.00 7.15
C VAL A 30 -1.75 -3.57 8.06
N GLN A 31 -1.48 -3.26 9.32
CA GLN A 31 -2.50 -2.78 10.25
C GLN A 31 -3.11 -1.44 9.81
N VAL A 32 -2.29 -0.51 9.32
CA VAL A 32 -2.76 0.78 8.80
C VAL A 32 -3.65 0.60 7.56
N ILE A 33 -3.25 -0.28 6.62
CA ILE A 33 -4.03 -0.56 5.42
C ILE A 33 -5.37 -1.21 5.80
N MET A 34 -5.35 -2.22 6.68
CA MET A 34 -6.57 -2.85 7.20
C MET A 34 -7.51 -1.85 7.87
N GLY A 35 -6.99 -0.98 8.76
CA GLY A 35 -7.81 0.03 9.42
C GLY A 35 -8.40 1.06 8.45
N THR A 36 -7.66 1.40 7.39
CA THR A 36 -8.14 2.30 6.33
C THR A 36 -9.25 1.65 5.51
N VAL A 37 -9.04 0.39 5.12
CA VAL A 37 -10.04 -0.45 4.48
C VAL A 37 -11.34 -0.50 5.28
N GLU A 38 -11.27 -0.82 6.56
CA GLU A 38 -12.45 -0.90 7.43
C GLU A 38 -13.18 0.45 7.53
N LYS A 39 -12.41 1.55 7.57
CA LYS A 39 -12.97 2.90 7.56
C LYS A 39 -13.70 3.18 6.25
N GLU A 40 -13.09 2.90 5.10
CA GLU A 40 -13.70 3.16 3.79
C GLU A 40 -14.92 2.28 3.52
N LEU A 41 -14.97 1.06 4.05
CA LEU A 41 -16.18 0.22 4.05
C LEU A 41 -17.31 0.85 4.85
N ARG A 42 -17.04 1.30 6.08
CA ARG A 42 -18.06 1.96 6.93
C ARG A 42 -18.60 3.24 6.29
N GLU A 43 -17.75 3.94 5.54
CA GLU A 43 -18.10 5.16 4.82
C GLU A 43 -18.78 4.88 3.46
N ASN A 44 -19.01 3.62 3.08
CA ASN A 44 -19.53 3.19 1.77
C ASN A 44 -18.70 3.70 0.58
N LYS A 45 -17.40 3.92 0.77
CA LYS A 45 -16.46 4.33 -0.29
C LYS A 45 -15.98 3.13 -1.12
N ILE A 46 -15.96 1.95 -0.51
CA ILE A 46 -15.67 0.69 -1.17
C ILE A 46 -16.78 -0.32 -0.83
N GLU A 47 -17.18 -1.15 -1.80
CA GLU A 47 -18.32 -2.07 -1.66
C GLU A 47 -17.93 -3.42 -1.05
N TYR A 48 -16.67 -3.86 -1.22
CA TYR A 48 -16.30 -5.26 -1.00
C TYR A 48 -15.22 -5.43 0.05
N GLY A 49 -15.67 -5.50 1.31
CA GLY A 49 -14.87 -5.71 2.51
C GLY A 49 -14.17 -7.05 2.60
N GLU A 50 -14.91 -8.06 2.17
CA GLU A 50 -14.75 -9.44 2.63
C GLU A 50 -13.64 -10.21 1.90
N SER A 51 -13.15 -9.66 0.78
CA SER A 51 -12.02 -10.23 0.01
C SER A 51 -10.64 -9.72 0.48
N MET A 52 -10.60 -8.92 1.55
CA MET A 52 -9.39 -8.23 2.01
C MET A 52 -8.72 -9.01 3.13
N SER A 53 -7.94 -10.02 2.76
CA SER A 53 -7.08 -10.73 3.70
C SER A 53 -5.75 -10.00 3.88
N VAL A 54 -5.07 -10.30 4.99
CA VAL A 54 -3.67 -9.90 5.21
C VAL A 54 -2.77 -10.33 4.03
N ASP A 55 -3.07 -11.48 3.41
CA ASP A 55 -2.32 -11.98 2.26
C ASP A 55 -2.52 -11.11 1.02
N THR A 56 -3.74 -10.60 0.77
CA THR A 56 -4.00 -9.65 -0.33
C THR A 56 -3.18 -8.38 -0.16
N ILE A 57 -3.11 -7.83 1.06
CA ILE A 57 -2.30 -6.63 1.35
C ILE A 57 -0.81 -6.92 1.17
N LYS A 58 -0.33 -8.06 1.69
CA LYS A 58 1.07 -8.48 1.50
C LYS A 58 1.41 -8.69 0.02
N ASN A 59 0.46 -9.18 -0.78
CA ASN A 59 0.64 -9.32 -2.22
C ASN A 59 0.71 -7.96 -2.93
N ALA A 60 -0.07 -6.97 -2.51
CA ALA A 60 0.03 -5.59 -3.00
C ALA A 60 1.41 -4.99 -2.68
N LEU A 61 1.91 -5.17 -1.45
CA LEU A 61 3.24 -4.71 -1.05
C LEU A 61 4.36 -5.40 -1.86
N LYS A 62 4.27 -6.71 -2.07
CA LYS A 62 5.20 -7.46 -2.93
C LYS A 62 5.15 -6.99 -4.39
N LEU A 63 3.99 -6.56 -4.89
CA LEU A 63 3.89 -6.00 -6.24
C LEU A 63 4.65 -4.67 -6.32
N LEU A 64 4.49 -3.79 -5.31
CA LEU A 64 5.22 -2.53 -5.23
C LEU A 64 6.73 -2.74 -5.13
N GLU A 65 7.17 -3.76 -4.38
CA GLU A 65 8.58 -4.17 -4.33
C GLU A 65 9.09 -4.56 -5.72
N LYS A 66 8.34 -5.40 -6.45
CA LYS A 66 8.70 -5.80 -7.82
C LYS A 66 8.76 -4.63 -8.79
N TRP A 67 7.95 -3.59 -8.55
CA TRP A 67 7.95 -2.36 -9.34
C TRP A 67 8.98 -1.35 -8.87
N THR A 68 9.82 -1.68 -7.88
CA THR A 68 10.84 -0.81 -7.29
C THR A 68 10.28 0.48 -6.68
N VAL A 69 8.98 0.49 -6.37
CA VAL A 69 8.29 1.64 -5.74
C VAL A 69 8.61 1.69 -4.25
N VAL A 70 8.68 0.52 -3.62
CA VAL A 70 9.13 0.36 -2.24
C VAL A 70 10.31 -0.59 -2.19
N ASP A 71 11.24 -0.30 -1.29
CA ASP A 71 12.29 -1.23 -0.91
C ASP A 71 11.91 -1.93 0.39
N SER A 72 12.50 -3.11 0.59
CA SER A 72 12.39 -3.80 1.88
C SER A 72 13.70 -4.41 2.34
N TYR A 73 13.85 -4.46 3.66
CA TYR A 73 14.98 -5.11 4.30
C TYR A 73 14.54 -5.77 5.60
N ASN A 74 15.33 -6.74 6.06
CA ASN A 74 15.10 -7.41 7.33
C ASN A 74 16.10 -6.92 8.38
N LYS A 75 15.60 -6.49 9.53
CA LYS A 75 16.41 -6.15 10.71
C LYS A 75 15.85 -6.91 11.90
N GLN A 76 16.70 -7.71 12.57
CA GLN A 76 16.29 -8.53 13.72
C GLN A 76 15.06 -9.41 13.47
N ARG A 77 14.96 -10.02 12.27
CA ARG A 77 13.81 -10.83 11.81
C ARG A 77 12.49 -10.06 11.63
N VAL A 78 12.54 -8.74 11.65
CA VAL A 78 11.41 -7.86 11.31
C VAL A 78 11.66 -7.29 9.92
N LYS A 79 10.65 -7.41 9.05
CA LYS A 79 10.67 -6.81 7.71
C LYS A 79 10.23 -5.36 7.81
N TYR A 80 11.01 -4.48 7.18
CA TYR A 80 10.74 -3.05 7.06
C TYR A 80 10.51 -2.70 5.60
N TYR A 81 9.67 -1.68 5.37
CA TYR A 81 9.46 -1.05 4.08
C TYR A 81 9.89 0.42 4.14
N SER A 82 10.46 0.90 3.03
CA SER A 82 10.76 2.31 2.74
C SER A 82 10.40 2.61 1.29
N LEU A 83 10.32 3.90 0.91
CA LEU A 83 10.22 4.25 -0.50
C LEU A 83 11.52 3.90 -1.22
N GLY A 84 11.39 3.50 -2.48
CA GLY A 84 12.54 3.40 -3.36
C GLY A 84 13.14 4.78 -3.62
N GLU A 85 14.45 4.85 -3.85
CA GLU A 85 15.20 6.11 -4.00
C GLU A 85 14.60 7.08 -5.05
N ARG A 86 13.97 6.53 -6.10
CA ARG A 86 13.31 7.30 -7.17
C ARG A 86 11.96 7.90 -6.78
N PHE A 87 11.42 7.49 -5.65
CA PHE A 87 10.08 7.85 -5.19
C PHE A 87 10.09 8.42 -3.77
N ASP A 88 11.26 8.66 -3.17
CA ASP A 88 11.41 9.23 -1.82
C ASP A 88 11.21 10.76 -1.78
N ASP A 89 10.59 11.32 -2.81
CA ASP A 89 10.09 12.68 -2.84
C ASP A 89 8.59 12.70 -3.15
N GLU A 90 7.90 13.66 -2.54
CA GLU A 90 6.45 13.79 -2.64
C GLU A 90 5.95 13.99 -4.08
N PRO A 91 6.59 14.81 -4.95
CA PRO A 91 6.23 14.90 -6.37
C PRO A 91 6.28 13.57 -7.12
N SER A 92 7.40 12.83 -7.03
CA SER A 92 7.59 11.56 -7.73
C SER A 92 6.60 10.50 -7.23
N LEU A 93 6.34 10.46 -5.92
CA LEU A 93 5.37 9.55 -5.33
C LEU A 93 3.94 9.87 -5.82
N ASN A 94 3.57 11.15 -5.84
CA ASN A 94 2.27 11.60 -6.34
C ASN A 94 2.05 11.22 -7.80
N GLU A 95 3.09 11.27 -8.64
CA GLU A 95 2.99 10.85 -10.04
C GLU A 95 2.64 9.36 -10.16
N VAL A 96 3.30 8.50 -9.38
CA VAL A 96 3.02 7.06 -9.36
C VAL A 96 1.60 6.78 -8.90
N ILE A 97 1.18 7.38 -7.78
CA ILE A 97 -0.17 7.21 -7.24
C ILE A 97 -1.20 7.67 -8.28
N SER A 98 -1.01 8.86 -8.86
CA SER A 98 -1.91 9.41 -9.89
C SER A 98 -1.99 8.54 -11.14
N ARG A 99 -0.87 7.96 -11.59
CA ARG A 99 -0.86 7.03 -12.73
C ARG A 99 -1.67 5.79 -12.42
N ILE A 100 -1.56 5.25 -11.22
CA ILE A 100 -2.29 4.05 -10.83
C ILE A 100 -3.78 4.33 -10.65
N GLU A 101 -4.13 5.48 -10.06
CA GLU A 101 -5.53 5.92 -9.91
C GLU A 101 -6.27 6.05 -11.25
N ARG A 102 -5.57 6.39 -12.35
CA ARG A 102 -6.15 6.46 -13.70
C ARG A 102 -6.55 5.10 -14.28
N PHE A 103 -6.13 3.99 -13.69
CA PHE A 103 -6.52 2.65 -14.12
C PHE A 103 -7.78 2.11 -13.40
N ASN A 104 -8.40 2.91 -12.50
CA ASN A 104 -9.67 2.57 -11.83
C ASN A 104 -10.90 2.94 -12.66
#